data_AF-A0A3R6MUW6-F1
#
_entry.id   AF-A0A3R6MUW6-F1
#
_cell.length_a   1.000
_cell.length_b   1.000
_cell.length_c   1.000
_cell.angle_alpha   90.00
_cell.angle_beta   90.00
_cell.angle_gamma   90.00
#
_symmetry.space_group_name_H-M   'P 1'
#
loop_
_entity.id
_entity.type
_entity.pdbx_description
1 polymer ?
#
loop_
_entity_poly.entity_id
_entity_poly.type
_entity_poly.pdbx_seq_one_letter_code
_entity_poly.pdbx_strand_id
1 'polypeptide(L)'
;MAKQFIREIKPHVNLYRDTLNGIAWIEDGSTGLGISVHSNIDKSGSVTGMKNLGYWDRSDRIVQSHGWKYNIDRFVCDKDNKLEMIVADECMCQGCIERRQKYGKTNILLA
;
A
#
# COMPACT_ATOMS: atom_id res chain seq x y z
N MET A 1 5.58 -5.67 -15.42
CA MET A 1 5.15 -4.88 -14.26
C MET A 1 4.83 -3.48 -14.75
N ALA A 2 3.69 -2.90 -14.37
CA ALA A 2 3.30 -1.56 -14.81
C ALA A 2 3.67 -0.53 -13.73
N LYS A 3 4.98 -0.24 -13.63
CA LYS A 3 5.57 0.66 -12.63
C LYS A 3 5.62 2.09 -13.19
N GLN A 4 4.99 3.04 -12.52
CA GLN A 4 5.17 4.47 -12.78
C GLN A 4 6.04 5.08 -11.70
N PHE A 5 7.13 5.75 -12.09
CA PHE A 5 7.86 6.66 -11.19
C PHE A 5 7.06 7.93 -10.99
N ILE A 6 6.87 8.33 -9.74
CA ILE A 6 6.14 9.55 -9.38
C ILE A 6 7.13 10.69 -9.09
N ARG A 7 8.02 10.50 -8.11
CA ARG A 7 9.08 11.44 -7.76
C ARG A 7 10.12 10.79 -6.84
N GLU A 8 11.30 11.40 -6.77
CA GLU A 8 12.25 11.15 -5.69
C GLU A 8 11.85 12.00 -4.47
N ILE A 9 11.76 11.39 -3.30
CA ILE A 9 11.40 12.09 -2.04
C ILE A 9 12.64 12.71 -1.40
N LYS A 10 13.74 11.95 -1.41
CA LYS A 10 15.08 12.33 -0.94
C LYS A 10 16.10 11.39 -1.61
N PRO A 11 17.41 11.64 -1.55
CA PRO A 11 18.41 10.82 -2.22
C PRO A 11 18.20 9.32 -1.97
N HIS A 12 18.11 8.55 -3.06
CA HIS A 12 17.90 7.10 -3.08
C HIS A 12 16.53 6.62 -2.58
N VAL A 13 15.58 7.52 -2.33
CA VAL A 13 14.23 7.17 -1.84
C VAL A 13 13.19 7.62 -2.84
N ASN A 14 12.70 6.65 -3.60
CA ASN A 14 11.87 6.88 -4.78
C ASN A 14 10.44 6.42 -4.55
N LEU A 15 9.48 7.27 -4.91
CA LEU A 15 8.05 6.97 -4.87
C LEU A 15 7.58 6.43 -6.23
N TYR A 16 6.84 5.34 -6.18
CA TYR A 16 6.25 4.69 -7.34
C TYR A 16 4.76 4.43 -7.14
N ARG A 17 4.08 4.19 -8.25
CA ARG A 17 2.71 3.70 -8.28
C ARG A 17 2.51 2.67 -9.38
N ASP A 18 1.70 1.67 -9.10
CA ASP A 18 1.26 0.67 -10.06
C ASP A 18 0.14 1.27 -10.91
N THR A 19 0.33 1.31 -12.22
CA THR A 19 -0.65 1.95 -13.11
C THR A 19 -1.91 1.11 -13.32
N LEU A 20 -1.91 -0.18 -12.95
CA LEU A 20 -3.05 -1.07 -13.14
C LEU A 20 -3.97 -1.08 -11.91
N ASN A 21 -3.39 -1.19 -10.71
CA ASN A 21 -4.16 -1.34 -9.48
C ASN A 21 -4.03 -0.14 -8.53
N GLY A 22 -3.19 0.85 -8.84
CA GLY A 22 -3.05 2.08 -8.08
C GLY A 22 -2.25 1.99 -6.78
N ILE A 23 -1.70 0.81 -6.42
CA ILE A 23 -0.84 0.69 -5.23
C ILE A 23 0.36 1.63 -5.37
N ALA A 24 0.57 2.47 -4.36
CA ALA A 24 1.78 3.27 -4.23
C ALA A 24 2.72 2.62 -3.22
N TRP A 25 4.02 2.76 -3.45
CA TRP A 25 5.07 2.35 -2.53
C TRP A 25 6.32 3.20 -2.72
N ILE A 26 7.13 3.27 -1.68
CA ILE A 26 8.49 3.83 -1.73
C ILE A 26 9.48 2.67 -1.81
N GLU A 27 10.52 2.84 -2.61
CA GLU A 27 11.75 2.04 -2.54
C GLU A 27 12.83 2.91 -1.88
N ASP A 28 13.29 2.50 -0.70
CA ASP A 28 14.39 3.15 0.01
C ASP A 28 15.69 2.40 -0.27
N GLY A 29 16.45 2.90 -1.25
CA GLY A 29 17.73 2.33 -1.64
C GLY A 29 18.83 2.44 -0.58
N SER A 30 18.64 3.26 0.46
CA SER A 30 19.61 3.36 1.57
C SER A 30 19.49 2.20 2.56
N THR A 31 18.30 1.58 2.65
CA THR A 31 18.01 0.45 3.54
C THR A 31 17.72 -0.84 2.78
N GLY A 32 17.39 -0.74 1.49
CA GLY A 32 16.88 -1.85 0.68
C GLY A 32 15.42 -2.21 0.96
N LEU A 33 14.70 -1.41 1.75
CA LEU A 33 13.33 -1.69 2.18
C LEU A 33 12.29 -0.98 1.30
N GLY A 34 11.12 -1.59 1.19
CA GLY A 34 9.93 -1.00 0.59
C GLY A 34 8.95 -0.50 1.65
N ILE A 35 8.30 0.64 1.41
CA ILE A 35 7.27 1.19 2.31
C ILE A 35 5.94 1.25 1.56
N SER A 36 4.91 0.64 2.14
CA SER A 36 3.53 0.72 1.66
C SER A 36 2.55 0.83 2.83
N VAL A 37 1.38 1.39 2.60
CA VAL A 37 0.32 1.53 3.61
C VAL A 37 -0.66 0.35 3.67
N HIS A 38 -0.33 -0.73 2.98
CA HIS A 38 -1.16 -1.94 2.92
C HIS A 38 -0.37 -3.13 3.42
N SER A 39 -1.00 -3.92 4.30
CA SER A 39 -0.43 -5.20 4.69
C SER A 39 -0.25 -6.09 3.46
N ASN A 40 0.85 -6.80 3.41
CA ASN A 40 1.22 -7.60 2.25
C ASN A 40 1.95 -8.88 2.65
N ILE A 41 2.00 -9.80 1.70
CA ILE A 41 2.79 -11.03 1.76
C ILE A 41 3.54 -11.17 0.45
N ASP A 42 4.65 -11.92 0.45
CA ASP A 42 5.39 -12.24 -0.78
C ASP A 42 4.46 -12.82 -1.85
N LYS A 43 4.78 -12.63 -3.13
CA LYS A 43 4.01 -13.19 -4.25
C LYS A 43 3.75 -14.70 -4.13
N SER A 44 4.63 -15.45 -3.49
CA SER A 44 4.48 -16.89 -3.23
C SER A 44 3.65 -17.20 -1.98
N GLY A 45 3.38 -16.21 -1.14
CA GLY A 45 2.60 -16.32 0.09
C GLY A 45 1.14 -16.74 -0.13
N SER A 46 0.57 -17.39 0.88
CA SER A 46 -0.78 -17.97 0.83
C SER A 46 -1.86 -17.00 1.34
N VAL A 47 -2.62 -16.43 0.41
CA VAL A 47 -3.81 -15.61 0.73
C VAL A 47 -4.84 -16.42 1.52
N THR A 48 -5.09 -17.67 1.11
CA THR A 48 -6.00 -18.57 1.82
C THR A 48 -5.53 -18.84 3.24
N GLY A 49 -4.22 -19.01 3.45
CA GLY A 49 -3.63 -19.14 4.78
C GLY A 49 -3.88 -17.90 5.65
N MET A 50 -3.60 -16.71 5.13
CA MET A 50 -3.87 -15.44 5.83
C MET A 50 -5.34 -15.30 6.25
N LYS A 51 -6.27 -15.71 5.37
CA LYS A 51 -7.71 -15.67 5.64
C LYS A 51 -8.18 -16.73 6.63
N ASN A 52 -7.64 -17.94 6.57
CA ASN A 52 -8.03 -19.04 7.45
C ASN A 52 -7.51 -18.85 8.88
N LEU A 53 -6.33 -18.23 9.04
CA LEU A 53 -5.73 -17.91 10.34
C LEU A 53 -6.32 -16.64 10.96
N GLY A 54 -7.21 -15.93 10.25
CA GLY A 54 -7.85 -14.72 10.74
C GLY A 54 -6.99 -13.46 10.72
N TYR A 55 -5.82 -13.50 10.06
CA TYR A 55 -4.99 -12.30 9.86
C TYR A 55 -5.63 -11.33 8.86
N TRP A 56 -6.28 -11.88 7.83
CA TRP A 56 -7.08 -11.13 6.84
C TRP A 56 -8.52 -11.62 6.86
N ASP A 57 -9.48 -10.74 6.58
CA ASP A 57 -10.89 -11.14 6.53
C ASP A 57 -11.17 -11.93 5.26
N ARG A 58 -12.18 -12.80 5.32
CA ARG A 58 -12.60 -13.61 4.17
C ARG A 58 -12.99 -12.74 2.97
N SER A 59 -13.60 -11.58 3.22
CA SER A 59 -14.02 -10.61 2.20
C SER A 59 -12.92 -9.69 1.70
N ASP A 60 -11.74 -9.68 2.35
CA ASP A 60 -10.66 -8.75 1.98
C ASP A 60 -10.22 -8.95 0.53
N ARG A 61 -10.13 -7.84 -0.20
CA ARG A 61 -9.70 -7.76 -1.59
C ARG A 61 -8.17 -7.75 -1.68
N ILE A 62 -7.64 -8.56 -2.59
CA ILE A 62 -6.20 -8.72 -2.78
C ILE A 62 -5.81 -8.28 -4.18
N VAL A 63 -4.73 -7.51 -4.29
CA VAL A 63 -4.09 -7.16 -5.56
C VAL A 63 -2.62 -7.56 -5.54
N GLN A 64 -2.06 -7.88 -6.69
CA GLN A 64 -0.64 -8.21 -6.81
C GLN A 64 0.11 -7.06 -7.47
N SER A 65 1.23 -6.63 -6.88
CA SER A 65 2.11 -5.59 -7.41
C SER A 65 3.57 -5.85 -7.01
N HIS A 66 4.51 -5.56 -7.92
CA HIS A 66 5.97 -5.57 -7.68
C HIS A 66 6.55 -6.71 -6.80
N GLY A 67 6.03 -7.93 -6.94
CA GLY A 67 6.51 -9.08 -6.19
C GLY A 67 5.77 -9.37 -4.88
N TRP A 68 4.70 -8.64 -4.58
CA TRP A 68 3.91 -8.76 -3.37
C TRP A 68 2.41 -8.90 -3.68
N LYS A 69 1.69 -9.53 -2.75
CA LYS A 69 0.23 -9.57 -2.70
C LYS A 69 -0.23 -8.65 -1.57
N TYR A 70 -0.94 -7.58 -1.93
CA TYR A 70 -1.46 -6.57 -1.03
C TYR A 70 -2.91 -6.83 -0.68
N ASN A 71 -3.23 -6.76 0.60
CA ASN A 71 -4.60 -6.63 1.07
C ASN A 71 -4.98 -5.14 1.07
N ILE A 72 -5.83 -4.72 0.13
CA ILE A 72 -6.14 -3.31 -0.10
C ILE A 72 -7.22 -2.75 0.84
N ASP A 73 -7.94 -3.65 1.51
CA ASP A 73 -8.98 -3.28 2.47
C ASP A 73 -8.38 -2.97 3.85
N ARG A 74 -7.20 -3.53 4.14
CA ARG A 74 -6.40 -3.19 5.32
C ARG A 74 -5.51 -1.98 5.03
N PHE A 75 -5.67 -0.94 5.84
CA PHE A 75 -4.86 0.26 5.81
C PHE A 75 -4.05 0.32 7.10
N VAL A 76 -2.73 0.38 6.97
CA VAL A 76 -1.78 0.41 8.07
C VAL A 76 -0.85 1.57 7.78
N CYS A 77 -1.02 2.67 8.51
CA CYS A 77 -0.25 3.89 8.33
C CYS A 77 -0.01 4.52 9.70
N ASP A 78 1.25 4.71 10.06
CA ASP A 78 1.65 5.56 11.17
C ASP A 78 1.63 7.03 10.72
N LYS A 79 0.78 7.83 11.35
CA LYS A 79 0.62 9.26 11.05
C LYS A 79 1.87 10.09 11.36
N ASP A 80 2.71 9.62 12.28
CA ASP A 80 3.94 10.30 12.67
C ASP A 80 5.09 9.93 11.72
N ASN A 81 4.91 8.88 10.90
CA ASN A 81 5.83 8.50 9.84
C ASN A 81 5.53 9.25 8.52
N LYS A 82 6.34 10.26 8.21
CA LYS A 82 6.21 11.09 7.01
C LYS A 82 6.26 10.30 5.69
N LEU A 83 7.01 9.20 5.61
CA LEU A 83 7.11 8.42 4.38
C LEU A 83 5.84 7.62 4.13
N GLU A 84 5.26 7.04 5.19
CA GLU A 84 3.98 6.34 5.10
C GLU A 84 2.85 7.30 4.73
N MET A 85 2.83 8.50 5.31
CA MET A 85 1.88 9.55 4.94
C MET A 85 1.97 9.95 3.46
N ILE A 86 3.17 10.08 2.91
CA ILE A 86 3.35 10.33 1.47
C ILE A 86 2.77 9.18 0.64
N VAL A 87 3.00 7.93 1.03
CA VAL A 87 2.43 6.78 0.31
C VAL A 87 0.90 6.74 0.46
N ALA A 88 0.37 7.06 1.64
CA ALA A 88 -1.06 7.13 1.91
C ALA A 88 -1.76 8.13 1.00
N ASP A 89 -1.16 9.31 0.79
CA ASP A 89 -1.72 10.35 -0.07
C ASP A 89 -1.69 9.98 -1.56
N GLU A 90 -0.68 9.22 -1.97
CA GLU A 90 -0.41 8.90 -3.37
C GLU A 90 -1.05 7.59 -3.83
N CYS A 91 -1.39 6.69 -2.90
CA CYS A 91 -2.00 5.40 -3.21
C CYS A 91 -3.39 5.58 -3.82
N MET A 92 -3.59 5.07 -5.02
CA MET A 92 -4.86 5.14 -5.77
C MET A 92 -5.50 3.76 -5.91
N CYS A 93 -5.16 2.81 -5.03
CA CYS A 93 -5.86 1.53 -5.03
C CYS A 93 -7.33 1.72 -4.70
N GLN A 94 -8.17 0.76 -5.13
CA GLN A 94 -9.61 0.82 -4.92
C GLN A 94 -9.97 1.06 -3.44
N GLY A 95 -9.32 0.34 -2.51
CA GLY A 95 -9.55 0.51 -1.08
C GLY A 95 -9.20 1.90 -0.56
N CYS A 96 -8.13 2.53 -1.06
CA CYS A 96 -7.80 3.91 -0.72
C CYS A 96 -8.79 4.91 -1.31
N ILE A 97 -9.18 4.77 -2.58
CA ILE A 97 -10.18 5.65 -3.21
C ILE A 97 -11.49 5.63 -2.42
N GLU A 98 -12.01 4.44 -2.13
CA GLU A 98 -13.25 4.26 -1.37
C GLU A 98 -13.12 4.84 0.06
N ARG A 99 -11.97 4.64 0.71
CA ARG A 99 -11.68 5.24 2.03
C ARG A 99 -11.70 6.77 1.98
N ARG A 100 -11.12 7.39 0.94
CA ARG A 100 -11.15 8.85 0.75
C ARG A 100 -12.57 9.36 0.51
N GLN A 101 -13.39 8.61 -0.23
CA GLN A 101 -14.78 8.97 -0.47
C GLN A 101 -15.63 8.88 0.80
N LYS A 102 -15.41 7.85 1.62
CA LYS A 102 -16.16 7.60 2.85
C LYS A 102 -15.84 8.60 3.96
N TYR A 103 -14.56 8.91 4.17
CA TYR A 103 -14.13 9.72 5.32
C TYR A 103 -13.70 11.15 4.94
N GLY A 104 -13.46 11.43 3.65
CA GLY A 104 -12.84 12.68 3.20
C GLY A 104 -11.33 12.68 3.42
N LYS A 105 -10.57 13.48 2.65
CA LYS A 105 -9.09 13.51 2.70
C LYS A 105 -8.52 13.73 4.11
N THR A 106 -9.20 14.52 4.94
CA THR A 106 -8.75 14.92 6.27
C THR A 106 -8.96 13.85 7.36
N ASN A 107 -9.84 12.86 7.15
CA ASN A 107 -10.18 11.84 8.16
C ASN A 107 -9.79 10.41 7.76
N ILE A 108 -8.96 10.24 6.73
CA ILE A 108 -8.47 8.90 6.32
C ILE A 108 -7.72 8.19 7.46
N LEU A 109 -7.20 8.96 8.43
CA LEU A 109 -6.42 8.49 9.57
C LEU A 109 -7.23 8.16 10.83
N LEU A 110 -8.57 8.27 10.80
CA LEU A 110 -9.45 7.99 11.96
C LEU A 110 -10.13 6.62 11.90
N ALA A 111 -9.84 5.79 10.89
CA ALA A 111 -10.47 4.50 10.65
C ALA A 111 -9.52 3.32 10.88
#